data_AF-A0A0B6ZQC5-F1
#
_entry.id   AF-A0A0B6ZQC5-F1
#
_cell.length_a   1.000
_cell.length_b   1.000
_cell.length_c   1.000
_cell.angle_alpha   90.00
_cell.angle_beta   90.00
_cell.angle_gamma   90.00
#
_symmetry.space_group_name_H-M   'P 1'
#
loop_
_entity.id
_entity.type
_entity.pdbx_description
1 polymer ?
#
loop_
_entity_poly.entity_id
_entity_poly.type
_entity_poly.pdbx_seq_one_letter_code
_entity_poly.pdbx_strand_id
1 'polypeptide(L)'
;MANFCRAGVLVIFILFSVDVDYGSAKCPEDYRYRVEMCVMEAQVAPQAGGGLPLITDSNKLEELCVRGILQKTIDCLRDIYDRCSNNITQKQELDMLFSVEEWKHGQTLLCEDLNLFKNHFDCVSKFGPRISSCILVRTQLFKKAVTDAGIAHFRTLHDITCNFAQNIVNCLERPLARSCSLEVVDTMVSALHRFLPPACAPVPALYEAEDEQMEDTRSTAHQDEQHEPMIYETVIVEGGDGGN
;
A
#
# COMPACT_ATOMS: atom_id res chain seq x y z
N MET A 1 21.74 -34.26 56.14
CA MET A 1 22.52 -33.01 56.27
C MET A 1 23.26 -32.77 54.97
N ALA A 2 22.80 -31.81 54.16
CA ALA A 2 23.57 -31.21 53.08
C ALA A 2 22.96 -29.83 52.81
N ASN A 3 23.64 -28.80 53.31
CA ASN A 3 23.27 -27.39 53.15
C ASN A 3 23.65 -26.93 51.74
N PHE A 4 22.67 -26.54 50.92
CA PHE A 4 22.91 -25.86 49.66
C PHE A 4 22.81 -24.35 49.89
N CYS A 5 23.97 -23.68 49.84
CA CYS A 5 24.09 -22.23 49.88
C CYS A 5 23.37 -21.59 48.69
N ARG A 6 22.30 -20.84 48.95
CA ARG A 6 21.75 -19.85 48.03
C ARG A 6 22.66 -18.63 48.01
N ALA A 7 23.51 -18.51 46.99
CA ALA A 7 24.11 -17.23 46.62
C ALA A 7 23.05 -16.42 45.88
N GLY A 8 22.45 -15.44 46.57
CA GLY A 8 21.55 -14.47 45.98
C GLY A 8 22.33 -13.52 45.08
N VAL A 9 22.12 -13.64 43.77
CA VAL A 9 22.56 -12.64 42.79
C VAL A 9 21.57 -11.47 42.89
N LEU A 10 22.01 -10.41 43.58
CA LEU A 10 21.30 -9.16 43.70
C LEU A 10 21.53 -8.38 42.40
N VAL A 11 20.61 -8.54 41.44
CA VAL A 11 20.60 -7.77 40.19
C VAL A 11 20.20 -6.34 40.53
N ILE A 12 21.20 -5.47 40.65
CA ILE A 12 21.01 -4.02 40.77
C ILE A 12 20.54 -3.54 39.39
N PHE A 13 19.23 -3.38 39.22
CA PHE A 13 18.67 -2.57 38.15
C PHE A 13 19.05 -1.12 38.43
N ILE A 14 20.16 -0.67 37.84
CA ILE A 14 20.43 0.75 37.69
C ILE A 14 19.37 1.26 36.73
N LEU A 15 18.27 1.76 37.28
CA LEU A 15 17.33 2.64 36.60
C LEU A 15 18.11 3.90 36.23
N PHE A 16 18.83 3.85 35.11
CA PHE A 16 19.16 5.04 34.35
C PHE A 16 17.81 5.66 33.97
N SER A 17 17.35 6.58 34.82
CA SER A 17 16.37 7.58 34.46
C SER A 17 17.11 8.45 33.45
N VAL A 18 17.12 8.00 32.19
CA VAL A 18 17.38 8.88 31.08
C VAL A 18 16.23 9.86 31.17
N ASP A 19 16.50 11.06 31.70
CA ASP A 19 15.66 12.22 31.48
C ASP A 19 15.60 12.38 29.95
N VAL A 20 14.64 11.69 29.34
CA VAL A 20 14.22 11.93 27.97
C VAL A 20 13.65 13.32 28.02
N ASP A 21 14.50 14.28 27.67
CA ASP A 21 14.18 15.67 27.53
C ASP A 21 13.00 15.75 26.56
N TYR A 22 11.77 15.73 27.11
CA TYR A 22 10.50 15.90 26.42
C TYR A 22 10.32 17.37 26.01
N GLY A 23 11.44 18.06 25.76
CA GLY A 23 11.47 19.37 25.16
C GLY A 23 10.93 19.24 23.75
N SER A 24 9.63 19.52 23.59
CA SER A 24 8.91 19.78 22.34
C SER A 24 9.75 19.43 21.12
N ALA A 25 9.86 18.12 20.84
CA ALA A 25 10.74 17.64 19.79
C ALA A 25 10.26 18.26 18.48
N LYS A 26 11.00 19.27 18.00
CA LYS A 26 10.67 19.96 16.75
C LYS A 26 10.62 18.92 15.64
N CYS A 27 9.67 19.10 14.71
CA CYS A 27 9.61 18.28 13.52
C CYS A 27 10.97 18.34 12.81
N PRO A 28 11.59 17.19 12.50
CA PRO A 28 12.87 17.17 11.81
C PRO A 28 12.74 17.83 10.42
N GLU A 29 13.72 18.64 10.02
CA GLU A 29 13.71 19.30 8.70
C GLU A 29 13.71 18.27 7.55
N ASP A 30 14.28 17.09 7.80
CA ASP A 30 14.40 15.96 6.87
C ASP A 30 13.29 14.90 7.04
N TYR A 31 12.13 15.26 7.61
CA TYR A 31 11.07 14.30 7.93
C TYR A 31 10.65 13.41 6.74
N ARG A 32 10.59 13.93 5.51
CA ARG A 32 10.23 13.15 4.31
C ARG A 32 11.23 12.01 4.06
N TYR A 33 12.52 12.29 4.19
CA TYR A 33 13.57 11.29 4.05
C TYR A 33 13.49 10.24 5.16
N ARG A 34 13.19 10.65 6.39
CA ARG A 34 13.03 9.71 7.51
C ARG A 34 11.82 8.79 7.33
N VAL A 35 10.70 9.31 6.84
CA VAL A 35 9.52 8.50 6.48
C VAL A 35 9.89 7.48 5.42
N GLU A 36 10.58 7.89 4.36
CA GLU A 36 11.07 6.98 3.32
C GLU A 36 11.95 5.87 3.92
N MET A 37 12.87 6.21 4.82
CA MET A 37 13.72 5.24 5.51
C MET A 37 12.91 4.26 6.38
N CYS A 38 11.89 4.72 7.12
CA CYS A 38 11.01 3.84 7.89
C CYS A 38 10.32 2.81 6.99
N VAL A 39 9.78 3.27 5.84
CA VAL A 39 9.03 2.44 4.89
C VAL A 39 9.96 1.46 4.14
N MET A 40 11.17 1.91 3.78
CA MET A 40 12.18 1.06 3.12
C MET A 40 12.64 -0.10 4.01
N GLU A 41 12.73 0.11 5.34
CA GLU A 41 13.15 -0.94 6.28
C GLU A 41 12.17 -2.12 6.31
N ALA A 42 10.86 -1.86 6.28
CA ALA A 42 9.85 -2.91 6.20
C ALA A 42 9.74 -3.53 4.80
N GLN A 43 10.47 -3.02 3.81
CA GLN A 43 10.47 -3.48 2.43
C GLN A 43 9.10 -3.38 1.72
N VAL A 44 8.01 -3.03 2.40
CA VAL A 44 6.66 -2.83 1.82
C VAL A 44 6.61 -1.82 0.67
N ALA A 45 7.55 -0.86 0.60
CA ALA A 45 7.61 0.08 -0.53
C ALA A 45 7.96 -0.62 -1.85
N PRO A 46 7.11 -0.49 -2.89
CA PRO A 46 7.40 -1.04 -4.21
C PRO A 46 8.67 -0.43 -4.83
N GLN A 47 8.98 0.84 -4.55
CA GLN A 47 10.18 1.52 -5.08
C GLN A 47 11.51 0.91 -4.62
N ALA A 48 11.53 0.24 -3.46
CA ALA A 48 12.74 -0.41 -2.94
C ALA A 48 12.97 -1.81 -3.54
N GLY A 49 12.11 -2.27 -4.46
CA GLY A 49 12.11 -3.66 -4.93
C GLY A 49 11.69 -4.67 -3.84
N GLY A 50 11.29 -4.18 -2.66
CA GLY A 50 11.03 -4.97 -1.46
C GLY A 50 9.58 -5.39 -1.25
N GLY A 51 8.62 -4.85 -2.01
CA GLY A 51 7.22 -5.26 -1.85
C GLY A 51 6.97 -6.70 -2.31
N LEU A 52 7.90 -7.24 -3.10
CA LEU A 52 7.80 -8.57 -3.66
C LEU A 52 7.96 -9.68 -2.62
N PRO A 53 9.03 -9.70 -1.80
CA PRO A 53 9.26 -10.78 -0.87
C PRO A 53 8.20 -10.84 0.24
N LEU A 54 7.55 -9.72 0.59
CA LEU A 54 6.42 -9.70 1.54
C LEU A 54 5.31 -10.70 1.17
N ILE A 55 5.10 -10.88 -0.13
CA ILE A 55 3.95 -11.58 -0.70
C ILE A 55 4.38 -12.96 -1.19
N THR A 56 5.58 -13.04 -1.75
CA THR A 56 6.04 -14.25 -2.44
C THR A 56 7.01 -15.08 -1.60
N ASP A 57 7.26 -14.73 -0.33
CA ASP A 57 8.12 -15.47 0.61
C ASP A 57 7.47 -15.56 2.01
N SER A 58 7.07 -16.77 2.42
CA SER A 58 6.42 -17.02 3.72
C SER A 58 7.36 -16.77 4.88
N ASN A 59 8.65 -17.06 4.72
CA ASN A 59 9.66 -16.79 5.75
C ASN A 59 9.81 -15.28 5.94
N LYS A 60 9.67 -14.51 4.86
CA LYS A 60 9.73 -13.05 4.93
C LYS A 60 8.50 -12.47 5.62
N LEU A 61 7.30 -12.95 5.30
CA LEU A 61 6.09 -12.54 6.00
C LEU A 61 6.16 -12.88 7.50
N GLU A 62 6.62 -14.08 7.82
CA GLU A 62 6.86 -14.51 9.21
C GLU A 62 7.92 -13.64 9.89
N GLU A 63 9.03 -13.32 9.24
CA GLU A 63 10.03 -12.37 9.76
C GLU A 63 9.40 -10.99 10.03
N LEU A 64 8.60 -10.46 9.09
CA LEU A 64 8.01 -9.14 9.21
C LEU A 64 7.01 -9.05 10.38
N CYS A 65 6.21 -10.10 10.59
CA CYS A 65 5.23 -10.17 11.66
C CYS A 65 5.84 -10.61 13.01
N VAL A 66 6.55 -11.74 13.05
CA VAL A 66 7.08 -12.35 14.28
C VAL A 66 8.28 -11.59 14.83
N ARG A 67 9.17 -11.09 13.96
CA ARG A 67 10.31 -10.25 14.40
C ARG A 67 9.94 -8.79 14.58
N GLY A 68 8.66 -8.43 14.36
CA GLY A 68 8.12 -7.11 14.63
C GLY A 68 8.68 -6.01 13.73
N ILE A 69 9.14 -6.33 12.52
CA ILE A 69 9.68 -5.32 11.60
C ILE A 69 8.56 -4.36 11.16
N LEU A 70 7.37 -4.88 10.84
CA LEU A 70 6.22 -4.02 10.53
C LEU A 70 5.84 -3.11 11.71
N GLN A 71 5.85 -3.66 12.93
CA GLN A 71 5.59 -2.89 14.14
C GLN A 71 6.62 -1.77 14.32
N LYS A 72 7.91 -2.09 14.15
CA LYS A 72 9.00 -1.13 14.23
C LYS A 72 8.84 -0.01 13.19
N THR A 73 8.45 -0.32 11.96
CA THR A 73 8.16 0.69 10.95
C THR A 73 6.95 1.55 11.33
N ILE A 74 5.87 0.96 11.84
CA ILE A 74 4.71 1.71 12.34
C ILE A 74 5.10 2.66 13.48
N ASP A 75 5.92 2.20 14.42
CA ASP A 75 6.39 3.02 15.54
C ASP A 75 7.35 4.14 15.05
N CYS A 76 8.18 3.87 14.04
CA CYS A 76 9.01 4.86 13.35
C CYS A 76 8.17 5.97 12.69
N LEU A 77 7.11 5.57 11.97
CA LEU A 77 6.17 6.51 11.35
C LEU A 77 5.41 7.33 12.40
N ARG A 78 4.97 6.69 13.50
CA ARG A 78 4.29 7.36 14.62
C ARG A 78 5.20 8.40 15.29
N ASP A 79 6.45 8.06 15.59
CA ASP A 79 7.40 9.01 16.20
C ASP A 79 7.60 10.26 15.33
N ILE A 80 7.76 10.09 14.01
CA ILE A 80 7.87 11.23 13.09
C ILE A 80 6.58 12.05 13.08
N TYR A 81 5.42 11.38 13.01
CA TYR A 81 4.12 12.02 13.01
C TYR A 81 3.88 12.87 14.27
N ASP A 82 4.18 12.30 15.45
CA ASP A 82 4.01 12.95 16.74
C ASP A 82 4.91 14.18 16.89
N ARG A 83 6.17 14.10 16.43
CA ARG A 83 7.10 15.26 16.39
C ARG A 83 6.64 16.38 15.47
N CYS A 84 5.91 16.04 14.42
CA CYS A 84 5.40 17.00 13.44
C CYS A 84 3.98 17.48 13.75
N SER A 85 3.34 16.98 14.82
CA SER A 85 1.96 17.29 15.19
C SER A 85 1.67 18.79 15.42
N ASN A 86 2.67 19.55 15.87
CA ASN A 86 2.57 20.99 16.13
C ASN A 86 2.77 21.87 14.89
N ASN A 87 3.26 21.31 13.77
CA ASN A 87 3.44 22.04 12.51
C ASN A 87 2.36 21.61 11.51
N ILE A 88 1.33 22.46 11.35
CA ILE A 88 0.16 22.16 10.51
C ILE A 88 0.55 21.79 9.08
N THR A 89 1.49 22.53 8.46
CA THR A 89 1.91 22.27 7.07
C THR A 89 2.59 20.92 6.95
N GLN A 90 3.56 20.61 7.82
CA GLN A 90 4.28 19.33 7.78
C GLN A 90 3.36 18.16 8.13
N LYS A 91 2.45 18.35 9.09
CA LYS A 91 1.44 17.34 9.43
C LYS A 91 0.52 17.04 8.26
N GLN A 92 -0.02 18.06 7.59
CA GLN A 92 -0.86 17.88 6.41
C GLN A 92 -0.12 17.15 5.28
N GLU A 93 1.17 17.44 5.10
CA GLU A 93 1.99 16.69 4.15
C GLU A 93 2.16 15.22 4.55
N LEU A 94 2.41 14.93 5.82
CA LEU A 94 2.49 13.57 6.34
C LEU A 94 1.17 12.81 6.17
N ASP A 95 0.03 13.46 6.46
CA ASP A 95 -1.32 12.90 6.29
C ASP A 95 -1.61 12.49 4.83
N MET A 96 -0.97 13.14 3.85
CA MET A 96 -1.06 12.74 2.44
C MET A 96 -0.14 11.56 2.09
N LEU A 97 0.96 11.38 2.81
CA LEU A 97 1.98 10.36 2.51
C LEU A 97 1.65 9.00 3.14
N PHE A 98 1.13 8.97 4.37
CA PHE A 98 0.77 7.74 5.06
C PHE A 98 -0.28 7.99 6.14
N SER A 99 -0.90 6.91 6.62
CA SER A 99 -1.70 6.90 7.84
C SER A 99 -1.21 5.81 8.77
N VAL A 100 -0.82 6.18 10.00
CA VAL A 100 -0.33 5.23 11.02
C VAL A 100 -1.40 4.19 11.36
N GLU A 101 -2.67 4.60 11.43
CA GLU A 101 -3.77 3.69 11.74
C GLU A 101 -4.06 2.74 10.58
N GLU A 102 -4.02 3.22 9.34
CA GLU A 102 -4.19 2.37 8.17
C GLU A 102 -3.07 1.32 8.10
N TRP A 103 -1.82 1.73 8.33
CA TRP A 103 -0.69 0.81 8.40
C TRP A 103 -0.86 -0.26 9.49
N LYS A 104 -1.38 0.13 10.66
CA LYS A 104 -1.67 -0.81 11.75
C LYS A 104 -2.78 -1.80 11.37
N HIS A 105 -3.82 -1.34 10.66
CA HIS A 105 -4.85 -2.23 10.12
C HIS A 105 -4.28 -3.18 9.07
N GLY A 106 -3.43 -2.70 8.15
CA GLY A 106 -2.74 -3.54 7.17
C GLY A 106 -1.85 -4.60 7.81
N GLN A 107 -1.12 -4.23 8.86
CA GLN A 107 -0.34 -5.17 9.67
C GLN A 107 -1.24 -6.22 10.32
N THR A 108 -2.37 -5.81 10.90
CA THR A 108 -3.31 -6.73 11.55
C THR A 108 -3.84 -7.77 10.56
N LEU A 109 -4.28 -7.33 9.37
CA LEU A 109 -4.73 -8.23 8.30
C LEU A 109 -3.69 -9.26 7.89
N LEU A 110 -2.40 -8.88 7.85
CA LEU A 110 -1.32 -9.80 7.46
C LEU A 110 -0.84 -10.71 8.60
N CYS A 111 -0.80 -10.19 9.82
CA CYS A 111 -0.12 -10.84 10.93
C CYS A 111 -1.06 -11.58 11.89
N GLU A 112 -2.36 -11.27 11.91
CA GLU A 112 -3.34 -11.95 12.78
C GLU A 112 -3.60 -13.39 12.34
N ASP A 113 -3.72 -13.62 11.02
CA ASP A 113 -3.88 -14.97 10.45
C ASP A 113 -2.71 -15.37 9.55
N LEU A 114 -1.53 -15.53 10.17
CA LEU A 114 -0.36 -16.10 9.49
C LEU A 114 -0.61 -17.53 8.97
N ASN A 115 -1.57 -18.26 9.55
CA ASN A 115 -1.87 -19.64 9.14
C ASN A 115 -2.60 -19.67 7.79
N LEU A 116 -3.49 -18.72 7.52
CA LEU A 116 -4.12 -18.54 6.21
C LEU A 116 -3.05 -18.49 5.11
N PHE A 117 -2.02 -17.67 5.31
CA PHE A 117 -0.90 -17.54 4.38
C PHE A 117 -0.07 -18.81 4.28
N LYS A 118 0.34 -19.39 5.41
CA LYS A 118 1.14 -20.63 5.43
C LYS A 118 0.45 -21.77 4.68
N ASN A 119 -0.87 -21.90 4.81
CA ASN A 119 -1.64 -22.95 4.17
C ASN A 119 -1.83 -22.76 2.65
N HIS A 120 -1.72 -21.53 2.16
CA HIS A 120 -1.95 -21.21 0.74
C HIS A 120 -0.70 -20.71 0.00
N PHE A 121 0.44 -20.71 0.69
CA PHE A 121 1.69 -20.16 0.18
C PHE A 121 2.20 -20.88 -1.07
N ASP A 122 1.98 -22.19 -1.17
CA ASP A 122 2.30 -22.99 -2.36
C ASP A 122 1.56 -22.49 -3.62
N CYS A 123 0.38 -21.90 -3.46
CA CYS A 123 -0.31 -21.27 -4.58
C CYS A 123 0.34 -19.94 -4.95
N VAL A 124 0.51 -19.06 -3.96
CA VAL A 124 1.04 -17.70 -4.16
C VAL A 124 2.44 -17.71 -4.76
N SER A 125 3.32 -18.55 -4.21
CA SER A 125 4.72 -18.69 -4.65
C SER A 125 4.87 -19.13 -6.10
N LYS A 126 3.96 -19.96 -6.64
CA LYS A 126 3.95 -20.35 -8.07
C LYS A 126 3.80 -19.15 -9.01
N PHE A 127 3.10 -18.12 -8.58
CA PHE A 127 2.93 -16.88 -9.36
C PHE A 127 4.00 -15.83 -9.07
N GLY A 128 4.90 -16.09 -8.11
CA GLY A 128 5.98 -15.21 -7.71
C GLY A 128 6.73 -14.60 -8.91
N PRO A 129 7.33 -15.40 -9.82
CA PRO A 129 8.06 -14.86 -10.98
C PRO A 129 7.23 -13.95 -11.90
N ARG A 130 5.94 -14.26 -12.09
CA ARG A 130 5.04 -13.46 -12.93
C ARG A 130 4.71 -12.12 -12.25
N ILE A 131 4.44 -12.17 -10.95
CA ILE A 131 4.25 -10.98 -10.11
C ILE A 131 5.53 -10.12 -10.13
N SER A 132 6.71 -10.73 -9.97
CA SER A 132 8.02 -10.06 -10.05
C SER A 132 8.22 -9.32 -11.35
N SER A 133 7.97 -10.01 -12.47
CA SER A 133 8.14 -9.43 -13.79
C SER A 133 7.18 -8.24 -14.00
N CYS A 134 5.92 -8.39 -13.57
CA CYS A 134 4.93 -7.30 -13.64
C CYS A 134 5.39 -6.08 -12.82
N ILE A 135 5.77 -6.28 -11.56
CA ILE A 135 6.22 -5.20 -10.67
C ILE A 135 7.47 -4.52 -11.23
N LEU A 136 8.46 -5.29 -11.70
CA LEU A 136 9.68 -4.74 -12.30
C LEU A 136 9.38 -3.83 -13.49
N VAL A 137 8.51 -4.26 -14.41
CA VAL A 137 8.10 -3.46 -15.56
C VAL A 137 7.38 -2.19 -15.12
N ARG A 138 6.46 -2.29 -14.15
CA ARG A 138 5.74 -1.12 -13.62
C ARG A 138 6.68 -0.14 -12.93
N THR A 139 7.68 -0.63 -12.19
CA THR A 139 8.71 0.21 -11.55
C THR A 139 9.54 0.96 -12.58
N GLN A 140 9.91 0.33 -13.70
CA GLN A 140 10.62 1.01 -14.79
C GLN A 140 9.76 2.11 -15.42
N LEU A 141 8.47 1.84 -15.69
CA LEU A 141 7.54 2.83 -16.21
C LEU A 141 7.32 4.00 -15.24
N PHE A 142 7.21 3.71 -13.94
CA PHE A 142 7.10 4.73 -12.90
C PHE A 142 8.34 5.61 -12.86
N LYS A 143 9.55 5.03 -12.81
CA LYS A 143 10.81 5.79 -12.83
C LYS A 143 10.91 6.68 -14.05
N LYS A 144 10.50 6.17 -15.22
CA LYS A 144 10.44 6.98 -16.45
C LYS A 144 9.43 8.11 -16.31
N ALA A 145 8.19 7.85 -15.88
CA ALA A 145 7.16 8.87 -15.71
C ALA A 145 7.56 9.97 -14.72
N VAL A 146 8.18 9.61 -13.59
CA VAL A 146 8.73 10.58 -12.62
C VAL A 146 9.85 11.41 -13.24
N THR A 147 10.74 10.78 -14.02
CA THR A 147 11.84 11.47 -14.71
C THR A 147 11.31 12.44 -15.76
N ASP A 148 10.37 11.99 -16.59
CA ASP A 148 9.75 12.76 -17.68
C ASP A 148 8.92 13.94 -17.12
N ALA A 149 8.30 13.75 -15.94
CA ALA A 149 7.60 14.82 -15.24
C ALA A 149 8.56 15.93 -14.77
N GLY A 150 9.83 15.62 -14.48
CA GLY A 150 10.83 16.60 -14.05
C GLY A 150 10.38 17.38 -12.80
N ILE A 151 10.45 18.71 -12.86
CA ILE A 151 9.88 19.61 -11.82
C ILE A 151 8.38 19.82 -12.13
N ALA A 152 7.63 18.74 -12.25
CA ALA A 152 6.19 18.83 -12.47
C ALA A 152 5.48 19.38 -11.22
N HIS A 153 4.28 19.90 -11.43
CA HIS A 153 3.38 20.23 -10.33
C HIS A 153 3.12 18.99 -9.46
N PHE A 154 3.02 19.22 -8.15
CA PHE A 154 2.74 18.20 -7.13
C PHE A 154 1.62 17.22 -7.53
N ARG A 155 0.56 17.73 -8.18
CA ARG A 155 -0.57 16.93 -8.68
C ARG A 155 -0.16 15.85 -9.68
N THR A 156 0.74 16.14 -10.61
CA THR A 156 1.19 15.16 -11.62
C THR A 156 1.99 14.04 -10.97
N LEU A 157 2.91 14.37 -10.04
CA LEU A 157 3.67 13.36 -9.31
C LEU A 157 2.79 12.50 -8.41
N HIS A 158 1.76 13.12 -7.81
CA HIS A 158 0.73 12.42 -7.06
C HIS A 158 0.00 11.39 -7.94
N ASP A 159 -0.53 11.80 -9.09
CA ASP A 159 -1.27 10.91 -10.00
C ASP A 159 -0.39 9.76 -10.52
N ILE A 160 0.88 10.05 -10.84
CA ILE A 160 1.88 9.02 -11.22
C ILE A 160 2.08 8.01 -10.09
N THR A 161 2.20 8.48 -8.84
CA THR A 161 2.43 7.64 -7.66
C THR A 161 1.21 6.75 -7.37
N CYS A 162 0.00 7.31 -7.42
CA CYS A 162 -1.23 6.56 -7.17
C CYS A 162 -1.51 5.53 -8.29
N ASN A 163 -1.25 5.90 -9.55
CA ASN A 163 -1.35 4.95 -10.66
C ASN A 163 -0.36 3.80 -10.51
N PHE A 164 0.88 4.10 -10.09
CA PHE A 164 1.87 3.07 -9.81
C PHE A 164 1.43 2.14 -8.67
N ALA A 165 0.96 2.68 -7.55
CA ALA A 165 0.42 1.90 -6.44
C ALA A 165 -0.69 0.94 -6.88
N GLN A 166 -1.68 1.43 -7.63
CA GLN A 166 -2.76 0.59 -8.15
C GLN A 166 -2.25 -0.50 -9.11
N ASN A 167 -1.26 -0.17 -9.94
CA ASN A 167 -0.64 -1.16 -10.83
C ASN A 167 0.09 -2.27 -10.06
N ILE A 168 0.70 -1.97 -8.91
CA ILE A 168 1.33 -2.98 -8.05
C ILE A 168 0.28 -3.93 -7.49
N VAL A 169 -0.84 -3.41 -6.98
CA VAL A 169 -1.96 -4.24 -6.53
C VAL A 169 -2.49 -5.11 -7.68
N ASN A 170 -2.69 -4.54 -8.87
CA ASN A 170 -3.14 -5.28 -10.05
C ASN A 170 -2.15 -6.37 -10.50
N CYS A 171 -0.84 -6.17 -10.31
CA CYS A 171 0.18 -7.17 -10.59
C CYS A 171 0.05 -8.42 -9.71
N LEU A 172 -0.56 -8.27 -8.53
CA LEU A 172 -0.75 -9.33 -7.54
C LEU A 172 -2.12 -9.98 -7.68
N GLU A 173 -3.17 -9.15 -7.70
CA GLU A 173 -4.55 -9.61 -7.73
C GLU A 173 -4.84 -10.47 -8.97
N ARG A 174 -4.49 -9.99 -10.16
CA ARG A 174 -4.85 -10.66 -11.42
C ARG A 174 -4.32 -12.10 -11.56
N PRO A 175 -3.04 -12.41 -11.28
CA PRO A 175 -2.56 -13.78 -11.34
C PRO A 175 -3.13 -14.66 -10.22
N LEU A 176 -3.31 -14.12 -9.02
CA LEU A 176 -3.75 -14.89 -7.86
C LEU A 176 -5.25 -15.18 -7.87
N ALA A 177 -6.10 -14.20 -8.23
CA ALA A 177 -7.56 -14.33 -8.22
C ALA A 177 -8.09 -15.46 -9.12
N ARG A 178 -7.29 -15.90 -10.10
CA ARG A 178 -7.66 -16.99 -11.02
C ARG A 178 -7.34 -18.39 -10.50
N SER A 179 -6.44 -18.48 -9.52
CA SER A 179 -5.77 -19.75 -9.21
C SER A 179 -5.65 -20.05 -7.71
N CYS A 180 -5.75 -19.03 -6.85
CA CYS A 180 -5.65 -19.15 -5.41
C CYS A 180 -7.00 -18.88 -4.73
N SER A 181 -7.11 -19.23 -3.45
CA SER A 181 -8.32 -18.94 -2.65
C SER A 181 -8.62 -17.45 -2.66
N LEU A 182 -9.88 -17.07 -2.91
CA LEU A 182 -10.32 -15.69 -2.90
C LEU A 182 -10.03 -14.99 -1.57
N GLU A 183 -10.15 -15.70 -0.46
CA GLU A 183 -9.88 -15.18 0.90
C GLU A 183 -8.43 -14.70 1.05
N VAL A 184 -7.47 -15.48 0.54
CA VAL A 184 -6.04 -15.13 0.57
C VAL A 184 -5.79 -13.89 -0.29
N VAL A 185 -6.37 -13.87 -1.50
CA VAL A 185 -6.19 -12.75 -2.43
C VAL A 185 -6.78 -11.47 -1.85
N ASP A 186 -8.00 -11.54 -1.33
CA ASP A 186 -8.70 -10.41 -0.73
C ASP A 186 -7.96 -9.87 0.50
N THR A 187 -7.49 -10.76 1.38
CA THR A 187 -6.70 -10.35 2.55
C THR A 187 -5.41 -9.64 2.15
N MET A 188 -4.69 -10.15 1.14
CA MET A 188 -3.46 -9.52 0.63
C MET A 188 -3.71 -8.17 -0.01
N VAL A 189 -4.70 -8.11 -0.90
CA VAL A 189 -5.06 -6.89 -1.64
C VAL A 189 -5.54 -5.83 -0.66
N SER A 190 -6.42 -6.20 0.27
CA SER A 190 -6.90 -5.33 1.34
C SER A 190 -5.75 -4.81 2.19
N ALA A 191 -4.85 -5.67 2.66
CA ALA A 191 -3.70 -5.23 3.45
C ALA A 191 -2.78 -4.28 2.68
N LEU A 192 -2.52 -4.53 1.39
CA LEU A 192 -1.69 -3.67 0.56
C LEU A 192 -2.31 -2.30 0.35
N HIS A 193 -3.63 -2.23 0.14
CA HIS A 193 -4.34 -0.97 0.03
C HIS A 193 -4.20 -0.12 1.30
N ARG A 194 -4.14 -0.74 2.48
CA ARG A 194 -3.92 -0.04 3.75
C ARG A 194 -2.51 0.55 3.90
N PHE A 195 -1.52 0.04 3.18
CA PHE A 195 -0.17 0.61 3.16
C PHE A 195 0.01 1.72 2.12
N LEU A 196 -0.96 1.93 1.23
CA LEU A 196 -0.89 2.98 0.24
C LEU A 196 -1.05 4.36 0.90
N PRO A 197 -0.48 5.43 0.29
CA PRO A 197 -0.75 6.78 0.72
C PRO A 197 -2.27 7.06 0.74
N PRO A 198 -2.81 7.70 1.79
CA PRO A 198 -4.24 8.04 1.85
C PRO A 198 -4.73 8.86 0.66
N ALA A 199 -3.86 9.68 0.09
CA ALA A 199 -4.16 10.47 -1.09
C ALA A 199 -4.45 9.61 -2.36
N CYS A 200 -4.01 8.34 -2.34
CA CYS A 200 -4.28 7.35 -3.38
C CYS A 200 -5.46 6.43 -3.06
N ALA A 201 -6.08 6.54 -1.88
CA ALA A 201 -7.26 5.77 -1.58
C ALA A 201 -8.42 6.19 -2.50
N PRO A 202 -9.24 5.24 -3.00
CA PRO A 202 -10.43 5.61 -3.74
C PRO A 202 -11.29 6.50 -2.86
N VAL A 203 -11.61 7.70 -3.35
CA VAL A 203 -12.55 8.59 -2.67
C VAL A 203 -13.85 7.81 -2.51
N PRO A 204 -14.35 7.56 -1.28
CA PRO A 204 -15.63 6.90 -1.11
C PRO A 204 -16.64 7.66 -1.96
N ALA A 205 -17.32 6.97 -2.87
CA ALA A 205 -18.35 7.59 -3.67
C ALA A 205 -19.40 8.14 -2.70
N LEU A 206 -19.36 9.43 -2.41
CA LEU A 206 -20.35 10.15 -1.60
C LEU A 206 -21.70 10.28 -2.33
N TYR A 207 -21.94 9.42 -3.32
CA TYR A 207 -23.06 9.48 -4.27
C TYR A 207 -23.73 8.11 -4.37
N GLU A 208 -24.49 7.74 -3.35
CA GLU A 208 -25.67 6.86 -3.50
C GLU A 208 -26.81 7.31 -2.58
N ALA A 209 -26.83 8.58 -2.14
CA ALA A 209 -27.92 9.13 -1.33
C ALA A 209 -28.91 10.01 -2.12
N GLU A 210 -28.66 10.29 -3.40
CA GLU A 210 -29.53 11.17 -4.21
C GLU A 210 -30.34 10.45 -5.31
N ASP A 211 -30.04 9.18 -5.62
CA ASP A 211 -30.75 8.45 -6.70
C ASP A 211 -31.98 7.65 -6.22
N GLU A 212 -32.21 7.47 -4.92
CA GLU A 212 -33.43 6.83 -4.41
C GLU A 212 -34.64 7.78 -4.28
N GLN A 213 -34.52 9.06 -4.65
CA GLN A 213 -35.64 10.03 -4.60
C GLN A 213 -36.18 10.49 -5.96
N MET A 214 -35.68 9.98 -7.09
CA MET A 214 -36.15 10.39 -8.43
C MET A 214 -36.88 9.31 -9.24
N GLU A 215 -37.31 8.21 -8.62
CA GLU A 215 -38.11 7.18 -9.31
C GLU A 215 -39.63 7.29 -9.13
N ASP A 216 -40.15 8.27 -8.39
CA ASP A 216 -41.60 8.40 -8.14
C ASP A 216 -42.29 9.59 -8.85
N THR A 217 -41.71 10.13 -9.93
CA THR A 217 -42.37 11.22 -10.69
C THR A 217 -42.36 11.09 -12.20
N ARG A 218 -42.07 9.91 -12.76
CA ARG A 218 -42.08 9.72 -14.23
C ARG A 218 -42.87 8.50 -14.70
N SER A 219 -44.06 8.30 -14.15
CA SER A 219 -45.14 7.57 -14.81
C SER A 219 -46.21 8.54 -15.29
N THR A 220 -45.95 9.22 -16.42
CA THR A 220 -46.93 9.58 -17.48
C THR A 220 -46.31 10.59 -18.44
N ALA A 221 -45.68 10.13 -19.52
CA ALA A 221 -45.69 10.81 -20.82
C ALA A 221 -45.05 9.90 -21.88
N HIS A 222 -45.91 9.17 -22.57
CA HIS A 222 -45.68 8.68 -23.93
C HIS A 222 -45.22 9.81 -24.85
N GLN A 223 -44.20 9.56 -25.68
CA GLN A 223 -44.19 9.68 -27.16
C GLN A 223 -42.73 9.73 -27.63
N ASP A 224 -42.25 8.68 -28.28
CA ASP A 224 -42.22 8.55 -29.75
C ASP A 224 -41.06 9.39 -30.33
N GLU A 225 -39.83 8.90 -30.17
CA GLU A 225 -38.68 9.43 -30.91
C GLU A 225 -37.96 8.31 -31.67
N GLN A 226 -37.73 8.63 -32.94
CA GLN A 226 -37.42 7.75 -34.03
C GLN A 226 -36.01 7.19 -33.93
N HIS A 227 -35.92 5.89 -34.20
CA HIS A 227 -34.69 5.14 -34.32
C HIS A 227 -34.00 5.50 -35.65
N GLU A 228 -32.99 6.36 -35.64
CA GLU A 228 -32.09 6.52 -36.79
C GLU A 228 -31.07 5.37 -36.83
N PRO A 229 -30.90 4.67 -37.96
CA PRO A 229 -29.93 3.59 -38.08
C PRO A 229 -28.50 4.15 -38.17
N MET A 230 -27.62 3.67 -37.28
CA MET A 230 -26.18 3.92 -37.37
C MET A 230 -25.60 3.25 -38.62
N ILE A 231 -25.02 4.07 -39.51
CA ILE A 231 -24.22 3.63 -40.66
C ILE A 231 -22.78 3.41 -40.16
N TYR A 232 -22.31 2.17 -40.21
CA TYR A 232 -20.90 1.86 -39.95
C TYR A 232 -20.11 1.95 -41.25
N GLU A 233 -19.18 2.91 -41.32
CA GLU A 233 -18.22 3.02 -42.41
C GLU A 233 -17.02 2.11 -42.13
N THR A 234 -16.94 0.99 -42.85
CA THR A 234 -15.85 0.04 -42.72
C THR A 234 -14.64 0.54 -43.52
N VAL A 235 -13.62 1.05 -42.83
CA VAL A 235 -12.34 1.40 -43.45
C VAL A 235 -11.48 0.15 -43.59
N ILE A 236 -11.29 -0.33 -44.82
CA ILE A 236 -10.35 -1.40 -45.15
C ILE A 236 -8.97 -0.76 -45.37
N VAL A 237 -8.01 -1.07 -44.51
CA VAL A 237 -6.61 -0.67 -44.68
C VAL A 237 -5.88 -1.79 -45.41
N GLU A 238 -5.55 -1.57 -46.69
CA GLU A 238 -4.66 -2.46 -47.44
C GLU A 238 -3.25 -2.33 -46.88
N GLY A 239 -2.75 -3.43 -46.30
CA GLY A 239 -1.37 -3.56 -45.86
C GLY A 239 -0.44 -3.64 -47.07
N GLY A 240 0.40 -2.62 -47.23
CA GLY A 240 1.49 -2.61 -48.21
C GLY A 240 2.62 -3.55 -47.79
N ASP A 241 2.90 -4.52 -48.65
CA ASP A 241 4.05 -5.43 -48.59
C ASP A 241 5.32 -4.64 -48.95
N GLY A 242 6.20 -4.47 -47.96
CA GLY A 242 7.46 -3.74 -48.09
C GLY A 242 8.63 -4.70 -48.22
N GLY A 243 8.91 -5.13 -49.45
CA GLY A 243 10.14 -5.84 -49.80
C GLY A 243 11.32 -4.88 -50.03
N ASN A 244 12.39 -5.05 -49.25
CA ASN A 244 13.79 -5.18 -49.72
C ASN A 244 14.74 -5.36 -48.54
#